data_AF-A0A8C3FH90-F1
#
_entry.id   AF-A0A8C3FH90-F1
#
_cell.length_a   1.000
_cell.length_b   1.000
_cell.length_c   1.000
_cell.angle_alpha   90.00
_cell.angle_beta   90.00
_cell.angle_gamma   90.00
#
_symmetry.space_group_name_H-M   'P 1'
#
loop_
_entity.id
_entity.type
_entity.pdbx_description
1 polymer ?
#
loop_
_entity_poly.entity_id
_entity_poly.type
_entity_poly.pdbx_seq_one_letter_code
_entity_poly.pdbx_strand_id
1 'polypeptide(L)'
;MEYPPLPDGQEITEDEYLENALKLKPGSSEEDQHYNLPRKCIRQFFPARKCFGFVPPAGWQHLARLEELREDELEPKFQEQVAQFCRHVWETSKPKTLLGGHVVTGAMLGNLAVTYVDAIRSGAVPCMESAVLALAQIENSAAVGEAVAVYEEQLEWRAALPTETVQELLDLHVQCEQEALRAFMARAFKDDDRRFQGELMVRPLAPAPGVMG
;
A
#
# COMPACT_ATOMS: atom_id res chain seq x y z
N MET A 1 -6.97 32.86 -7.19
CA MET A 1 -8.13 32.66 -6.31
C MET A 1 -7.76 33.35 -5.01
N GLU A 2 -8.45 34.44 -4.66
CA GLU A 2 -8.34 35.02 -3.32
C GLU A 2 -9.41 34.35 -2.48
N TYR A 3 -9.00 33.78 -1.34
CA TYR A 3 -9.94 33.16 -0.40
C TYR A 3 -10.68 34.26 0.35
N PRO A 4 -11.99 34.11 0.62
CA PRO A 4 -12.72 35.11 1.39
C PRO A 4 -12.01 35.31 2.74
N PRO A 5 -11.66 36.54 3.11
CA PRO A 5 -10.91 36.80 4.34
C PRO A 5 -11.74 36.41 5.56
N LEU A 6 -11.06 36.14 6.66
CA LEU A 6 -11.72 36.00 7.96
C LEU A 6 -12.44 37.32 8.33
N PRO A 7 -13.40 37.29 9.29
CA PRO A 7 -14.14 38.48 9.71
C PRO A 7 -13.28 39.66 10.20
N ASP A 8 -11.99 39.42 10.48
CA ASP A 8 -10.97 40.39 10.90
C ASP A 8 -10.08 40.89 9.75
N GLY A 9 -10.31 40.46 8.51
CA GLY A 9 -9.60 40.92 7.31
C GLY A 9 -8.28 40.19 7.03
N GLN A 10 -7.96 39.11 7.75
CA GLN A 10 -6.77 38.30 7.47
C GLN A 10 -6.98 37.43 6.22
N GLU A 11 -5.96 37.42 5.34
CA GLU A 11 -5.85 36.43 4.27
C GLU A 11 -5.70 35.04 4.89
N ILE A 12 -6.51 34.10 4.41
CA ILE A 12 -6.43 32.71 4.85
C ILE A 12 -5.69 31.85 3.84
N THR A 13 -4.96 30.88 4.36
CA THR A 13 -4.36 29.81 3.57
C THR A 13 -5.43 28.82 3.09
N GLU A 14 -5.07 28.01 2.10
CA GLU A 14 -5.95 26.97 1.55
C GLU A 14 -6.33 25.93 2.61
N ASP A 15 -5.39 25.59 3.50
CA ASP A 15 -5.62 24.66 4.60
C ASP A 15 -6.59 25.24 5.65
N GLU A 16 -6.45 26.53 5.99
CA GLU A 16 -7.38 27.22 6.87
C GLU A 16 -8.78 27.32 6.24
N TYR A 17 -8.86 27.55 4.93
CA TYR A 17 -10.12 27.50 4.20
C TYR A 17 -10.80 26.12 4.36
N LEU A 18 -10.07 25.02 4.18
CA LEU A 18 -10.59 23.66 4.37
C LEU A 18 -11.05 23.42 5.81
N GLU A 19 -10.23 23.75 6.80
CA GLU A 19 -10.57 23.52 8.21
C GLU A 19 -11.76 24.39 8.66
N ASN A 20 -11.91 25.59 8.09
CA ASN A 20 -13.11 26.41 8.25
C ASN A 20 -14.35 25.76 7.62
N ALA A 21 -14.26 25.22 6.40
CA ALA A 21 -15.36 24.52 5.73
C ALA A 21 -15.82 23.25 6.47
N LEU A 22 -14.90 22.62 7.21
CA LEU A 22 -15.15 21.43 8.04
C LEU A 22 -15.61 21.74 9.48
N LYS A 23 -15.85 23.00 9.83
CA LYS A 23 -16.45 23.37 11.13
C LYS A 23 -17.86 22.81 11.25
N LEU A 24 -18.14 22.23 12.41
CA LEU A 24 -19.46 21.69 12.75
C LEU A 24 -20.38 22.82 13.22
N LYS A 25 -21.66 22.71 12.88
CA LYS A 25 -22.69 23.59 13.43
C LYS A 25 -23.15 23.06 14.79
N PRO A 26 -23.33 23.94 15.80
CA PRO A 26 -23.98 23.57 17.04
C PRO A 26 -25.47 23.31 16.77
N GLY A 27 -26.03 22.29 17.40
CA GLY A 27 -27.44 21.90 17.21
C GLY A 27 -27.61 20.40 17.05
N SER A 28 -28.86 19.95 17.21
CA SER A 28 -29.25 18.55 17.12
C SER A 28 -30.42 18.31 16.15
N SER A 29 -30.81 19.32 15.38
CA SER A 29 -31.86 19.18 14.35
C SER A 29 -31.43 18.19 13.26
N GLU A 30 -32.39 17.65 12.49
CA GLU A 30 -32.05 16.76 11.37
C GLU A 30 -31.18 17.47 10.33
N GLU A 31 -31.42 18.74 10.04
CA GLU A 31 -30.60 19.55 9.14
C GLU A 31 -29.16 19.70 9.65
N ASP A 32 -28.97 19.94 10.96
CA ASP A 32 -27.65 20.02 11.58
C ASP A 32 -26.94 18.68 11.51
N GLN A 33 -27.65 17.57 11.72
CA GLN A 33 -27.09 16.22 11.61
C GLN A 33 -26.64 15.92 10.17
N HIS A 34 -27.48 16.21 9.17
CA HIS A 34 -27.14 16.06 7.75
C HIS A 34 -25.95 16.93 7.35
N TYR A 35 -25.87 18.17 7.84
CA TYR A 35 -24.72 19.04 7.60
C TYR A 35 -23.43 18.54 8.27
N ASN A 36 -23.54 18.04 9.50
CA ASN A 36 -22.39 17.68 10.33
C ASN A 36 -21.84 16.28 10.01
N LEU A 37 -22.66 15.33 9.57
CA LEU A 37 -22.25 13.94 9.33
C LEU A 37 -21.05 13.82 8.36
N PRO A 38 -21.09 14.34 7.13
CA PRO A 38 -19.94 14.24 6.21
C PRO A 38 -18.69 14.93 6.77
N ARG A 39 -18.85 16.06 7.47
CA ARG A 39 -17.74 16.80 8.10
C ARG A 39 -17.10 16.01 9.23
N LYS A 40 -17.90 15.33 10.06
CA LYS A 40 -17.41 14.41 11.10
C LYS A 40 -16.63 13.25 10.46
N CYS A 41 -17.19 12.62 9.42
CA CYS A 41 -16.52 11.51 8.73
C CYS A 41 -15.16 11.92 8.15
N ILE A 42 -15.08 13.06 7.45
CA ILE A 42 -13.80 13.55 6.89
C ILE A 42 -12.78 13.77 8.01
N ARG A 43 -13.17 14.45 9.09
CA ARG A 43 -12.27 14.77 10.20
C ARG A 43 -11.80 13.53 10.98
N GLN A 44 -12.68 12.54 11.13
CA GLN A 44 -12.40 11.32 11.90
C GLN A 44 -11.63 10.27 11.10
N PHE A 45 -11.99 10.05 9.82
CA PHE A 45 -11.38 9.00 8.99
C PHE A 45 -10.07 9.44 8.33
N PHE A 46 -9.87 10.75 8.12
CA PHE A 46 -8.67 11.29 7.47
C PHE A 46 -8.03 12.34 8.38
N PRO A 47 -7.20 11.94 9.37
CA PRO A 47 -6.64 12.88 10.36
C PRO A 47 -5.66 13.90 9.75
N ALA A 48 -4.89 13.49 8.73
CA ALA A 48 -4.06 14.38 7.92
C ALA A 48 -4.85 14.83 6.69
N ARG A 49 -4.95 16.14 6.46
CA ARG A 49 -5.69 16.75 5.37
C ARG A 49 -4.90 17.95 4.84
N LYS A 50 -4.94 18.15 3.53
CA LYS A 50 -4.28 19.24 2.81
C LYS A 50 -5.25 19.77 1.76
N CYS A 51 -5.30 21.08 1.58
CA CYS A 51 -6.10 21.72 0.54
C CYS A 51 -5.20 22.38 -0.51
N PHE A 52 -5.66 22.39 -1.76
CA PHE A 52 -5.07 23.11 -2.88
C PHE A 52 -6.19 23.80 -3.66
N GLY A 53 -6.06 25.10 -3.91
CA GLY A 53 -6.94 25.83 -4.81
C GLY A 53 -6.29 25.99 -6.17
N PHE A 54 -7.09 25.83 -7.22
CA PHE A 54 -6.64 26.01 -8.60
C PHE A 54 -7.42 27.14 -9.25
N VAL A 55 -6.71 28.07 -9.88
CA VAL A 55 -7.35 28.98 -10.84
C VAL A 55 -7.76 28.20 -12.10
N PRO A 56 -8.72 28.70 -12.89
CA PRO A 56 -9.06 28.07 -14.15
C PRO A 56 -7.81 27.84 -15.01
N PRO A 57 -7.64 26.63 -15.60
CA PRO A 57 -6.41 26.27 -16.30
C PRO A 57 -6.23 27.01 -17.62
N ALA A 58 -7.32 27.47 -18.22
CA ALA A 58 -7.35 28.29 -19.42
C ALA A 58 -8.64 29.13 -19.45
N GLY A 59 -8.75 30.05 -20.41
CA GLY A 59 -9.99 30.77 -20.66
C GLY A 59 -11.14 29.84 -21.05
N TRP A 60 -12.38 30.21 -20.66
CA TRP A 60 -13.60 29.39 -20.84
C TRP A 60 -13.78 28.79 -22.23
N GLN A 61 -13.43 29.55 -23.28
CA GLN A 61 -13.53 29.14 -24.68
C GLN A 61 -12.59 27.97 -25.08
N HIS A 62 -11.55 27.71 -24.28
CA HIS A 62 -10.56 26.65 -24.53
C HIS A 62 -10.78 25.42 -23.62
N LEU A 63 -11.61 25.52 -22.57
CA LEU A 63 -11.81 24.43 -21.59
C LEU A 63 -12.35 23.14 -22.23
N ALA A 64 -13.17 23.24 -23.28
CA ALA A 64 -13.70 22.07 -23.99
C ALA A 64 -12.62 21.29 -24.75
N ARG A 65 -11.46 21.90 -25.00
CA ARG A 65 -10.31 21.33 -25.72
C ARG A 65 -9.05 21.38 -24.86
N LEU A 66 -9.21 21.32 -23.53
CA LEU A 66 -8.11 21.51 -22.59
C LEU A 66 -6.96 20.52 -22.81
N GLU A 67 -7.28 19.26 -23.18
CA GLU A 67 -6.29 18.21 -23.50
C GLU A 67 -5.50 18.48 -24.78
N GLU A 68 -6.00 19.35 -25.68
CA GLU A 68 -5.32 19.73 -26.92
C GLU A 68 -4.38 20.93 -26.73
N LEU A 69 -4.51 21.66 -25.61
CA LEU A 69 -3.68 22.82 -25.31
C LEU A 69 -2.28 22.39 -24.94
N ARG A 70 -1.29 23.14 -25.41
CA ARG A 70 0.09 23.03 -24.95
C ARG A 70 0.22 23.61 -23.54
N GLU A 71 1.24 23.19 -22.80
CA GLU A 71 1.50 23.72 -21.47
C GLU A 71 1.62 25.23 -21.47
N ASP A 72 2.34 25.84 -22.43
CA ASP A 72 2.51 27.29 -22.52
C ASP A 72 1.26 28.08 -22.92
N GLU A 73 0.18 27.39 -23.29
CA GLU A 73 -1.15 27.97 -23.51
C GLU A 73 -2.02 27.96 -22.24
N LEU A 74 -1.57 27.31 -21.16
CA LEU A 74 -2.23 27.31 -19.87
C LEU A 74 -1.94 28.58 -19.08
N GLU A 75 -2.86 28.91 -18.17
CA GLU A 75 -2.71 30.01 -17.23
C GLU A 75 -1.43 29.82 -16.37
N PRO A 76 -0.47 30.76 -16.39
CA PRO A 76 0.80 30.59 -15.69
C PRO A 76 0.64 30.32 -14.18
N LYS A 77 -0.34 30.97 -13.54
CA LYS A 77 -0.64 30.73 -12.12
C LYS A 77 -1.18 29.31 -11.88
N PHE A 78 -1.97 28.75 -12.80
CA PHE A 78 -2.41 27.36 -12.71
C PHE A 78 -1.23 26.40 -12.79
N GLN A 79 -0.30 26.63 -13.73
CA GLN A 79 0.91 25.80 -13.85
C GLN A 79 1.73 25.79 -12.56
N GLU A 80 1.92 26.97 -11.94
CA GLU A 80 2.62 27.08 -10.66
C GLU A 80 1.91 26.28 -9.55
N GLN A 81 0.58 26.39 -9.45
CA GLN A 81 -0.22 25.67 -8.46
C GLN A 81 -0.16 24.15 -8.68
N VAL A 82 -0.22 23.68 -9.93
CA VAL A 82 -0.04 22.26 -10.28
C VAL A 82 1.36 21.78 -9.91
N ALA A 83 2.41 22.57 -10.19
CA ALA A 83 3.78 22.21 -9.82
C ALA A 83 3.95 22.08 -8.30
N GLN A 84 3.35 22.99 -7.53
CA GLN A 84 3.34 22.94 -6.07
C GLN A 84 2.57 21.71 -5.54
N PHE A 85 1.40 21.43 -6.10
CA PHE A 85 0.61 20.24 -5.78
C PHE A 85 1.38 18.95 -6.07
N CYS A 86 1.94 18.80 -7.28
CA CYS A 86 2.71 17.63 -7.68
C CYS A 86 3.92 17.41 -6.76
N ARG A 87 4.65 18.49 -6.44
CA ARG A 87 5.78 18.43 -5.49
C ARG A 87 5.32 17.93 -4.13
N HIS A 88 4.24 18.49 -3.60
CA HIS A 88 3.71 18.07 -2.29
C HIS A 88 3.31 16.60 -2.29
N VAL A 89 2.59 16.13 -3.32
CA VAL A 89 2.20 14.71 -3.43
C VAL A 89 3.44 13.83 -3.45
N TRP A 90 4.47 14.18 -4.24
CA TRP A 90 5.71 13.42 -4.32
C TRP A 90 6.48 13.36 -2.99
N GLU A 91 6.58 14.48 -2.28
CA GLU A 91 7.37 14.59 -1.05
C GLU A 91 6.67 14.00 0.18
N THR A 92 5.34 14.02 0.22
CA THR A 92 4.58 13.67 1.43
C THR A 92 3.82 12.35 1.34
N SER A 93 3.57 11.83 0.14
CA SER A 93 2.85 10.57 -0.02
C SER A 93 3.69 9.41 0.48
N LYS A 94 3.12 8.63 1.39
CA LYS A 94 3.76 7.43 1.92
C LYS A 94 3.39 6.23 1.06
N PRO A 95 4.30 5.23 0.93
CA PRO A 95 3.93 3.93 0.38
C PRO A 95 2.69 3.39 1.08
N LYS A 96 1.79 2.75 0.32
CA LYS A 96 0.60 2.12 0.90
C LYS A 96 1.04 1.01 1.84
N THR A 97 0.52 1.00 3.05
CA THR A 97 0.77 -0.06 4.03
C THR A 97 -0.51 -0.76 4.47
N LEU A 98 -0.35 -2.01 4.94
CA LEU A 98 -1.37 -2.77 5.67
C LEU A 98 -1.12 -2.68 7.19
N LEU A 99 -2.03 -3.27 7.96
CA LEU A 99 -1.86 -3.46 9.41
C LEU A 99 -0.46 -4.06 9.70
N GLY A 100 0.23 -3.47 10.67
CA GLY A 100 1.62 -3.84 11.01
C GLY A 100 2.70 -3.16 10.17
N GLY A 101 2.35 -2.25 9.23
CA GLY A 101 3.32 -1.44 8.50
C GLY A 101 3.89 -2.09 7.23
N HIS A 102 3.37 -3.25 6.83
CA HIS A 102 3.80 -3.96 5.62
C HIS A 102 3.47 -3.16 4.37
N VAL A 103 4.49 -2.84 3.57
CA VAL A 103 4.34 -2.11 2.32
C VAL A 103 3.65 -2.98 1.28
N VAL A 104 2.60 -2.45 0.66
CA VAL A 104 1.82 -3.15 -0.37
C VAL A 104 2.61 -3.17 -1.67
N THR A 105 2.89 -4.37 -2.17
CA THR A 105 3.48 -4.61 -3.50
C THR A 105 2.40 -4.62 -4.59
N GLY A 106 2.82 -4.65 -5.86
CA GLY A 106 1.88 -4.76 -6.99
C GLY A 106 1.02 -6.03 -6.96
N ALA A 107 1.64 -7.18 -6.63
CA ALA A 107 0.91 -8.45 -6.49
C ALA A 107 -0.13 -8.40 -5.36
N MET A 108 0.27 -7.83 -4.21
CA MET A 108 -0.63 -7.63 -3.08
C MET A 108 -1.81 -6.72 -3.45
N LEU A 109 -1.54 -5.62 -4.14
CA LEU A 109 -2.58 -4.70 -4.59
C LEU A 109 -3.57 -5.38 -5.55
N GLY A 110 -3.08 -6.19 -6.49
CA GLY A 110 -3.91 -6.97 -7.40
C GLY A 110 -4.84 -7.92 -6.65
N ASN A 111 -4.31 -8.68 -5.69
CA ASN A 111 -5.09 -9.59 -4.86
C ASN A 111 -6.14 -8.84 -4.00
N LEU A 112 -5.79 -7.69 -3.45
CA LEU A 112 -6.74 -6.84 -2.70
C LEU A 112 -7.86 -6.32 -3.61
N ALA A 113 -7.53 -5.89 -4.83
CA ALA A 113 -8.51 -5.41 -5.79
C ALA A 113 -9.53 -6.51 -6.16
N VAL A 114 -9.05 -7.71 -6.49
CA VAL A 114 -9.92 -8.88 -6.76
C VAL A 114 -10.81 -9.17 -5.55
N THR A 115 -10.22 -9.28 -4.35
CA THR A 115 -10.94 -9.58 -3.11
C THR A 115 -12.07 -8.58 -2.84
N TYR A 116 -11.79 -7.28 -2.97
CA TYR A 116 -12.81 -6.25 -2.70
C TYR A 116 -13.89 -6.20 -3.79
N VAL A 117 -13.52 -6.37 -5.06
CA VAL A 117 -14.49 -6.40 -6.16
C VAL A 117 -15.42 -7.61 -6.05
N ASP A 118 -14.91 -8.78 -5.70
CA ASP A 118 -15.72 -9.98 -5.50
C ASP A 118 -16.67 -9.85 -4.30
N ALA A 119 -16.21 -9.24 -3.20
CA ALA A 119 -17.07 -8.92 -2.07
C ALA A 119 -18.25 -8.02 -2.50
N ILE A 120 -17.96 -6.92 -3.19
CA ILE A 120 -18.99 -5.99 -3.69
C ILE A 120 -19.96 -6.72 -4.63
N ARG A 121 -19.43 -7.49 -5.59
CA ARG A 121 -20.23 -8.23 -6.58
C ARG A 121 -21.17 -9.24 -5.91
N SER A 122 -20.73 -9.87 -4.82
CA SER A 122 -21.53 -10.83 -4.06
C SER A 122 -22.55 -10.18 -3.10
N GLY A 123 -22.57 -8.84 -2.99
CA GLY A 123 -23.39 -8.11 -2.03
C GLY A 123 -22.82 -8.11 -0.60
N ALA A 124 -21.62 -8.67 -0.40
CA ALA A 124 -20.90 -8.60 0.86
C ALA A 124 -20.21 -7.23 1.03
N VAL A 125 -19.98 -6.83 2.28
CA VAL A 125 -19.24 -5.61 2.59
C VAL A 125 -17.73 -5.91 2.55
N PRO A 126 -16.92 -5.14 1.80
CA PRO A 126 -15.47 -5.24 1.86
C PRO A 126 -14.94 -5.10 3.30
N CYS A 127 -14.27 -6.14 3.80
CA CYS A 127 -13.67 -6.17 5.13
C CYS A 127 -12.14 -6.15 5.02
N MET A 128 -11.52 -5.16 5.65
CA MET A 128 -10.05 -4.98 5.60
C MET A 128 -9.34 -6.14 6.28
N GLU A 129 -9.83 -6.58 7.45
CA GLU A 129 -9.21 -7.64 8.24
C GLU A 129 -9.24 -8.97 7.47
N SER A 130 -10.38 -9.32 6.88
CA SER A 130 -10.54 -10.52 6.06
C SER A 130 -9.66 -10.48 4.81
N ALA A 131 -9.59 -9.33 4.12
CA ALA A 131 -8.73 -9.18 2.95
C ALA A 131 -7.24 -9.33 3.29
N VAL A 132 -6.81 -8.76 4.43
CA VAL A 132 -5.42 -8.90 4.90
C VAL A 132 -5.10 -10.36 5.29
N LEU A 133 -6.05 -11.09 5.90
CA LEU A 133 -5.85 -12.51 6.25
C LEU A 133 -5.76 -13.40 5.00
N ALA A 134 -6.66 -13.21 4.03
CA ALA A 134 -6.63 -13.95 2.77
C ALA A 134 -5.32 -13.67 2.02
N LEU A 135 -4.89 -12.41 2.00
CA LEU A 135 -3.63 -12.03 1.38
C LEU A 135 -2.41 -12.64 2.09
N ALA A 136 -2.39 -12.67 3.42
CA ALA A 136 -1.33 -13.30 4.19
C ALA A 136 -1.20 -14.79 3.84
N GLN A 137 -2.33 -15.51 3.68
CA GLN A 137 -2.30 -16.91 3.26
C GLN A 137 -1.66 -17.09 1.87
N ILE A 138 -2.04 -16.27 0.89
CA ILE A 138 -1.52 -16.36 -0.48
C ILE A 138 -0.03 -16.04 -0.49
N GLU A 139 0.37 -14.92 0.11
CA GLU A 139 1.75 -14.43 0.06
C GLU A 139 2.69 -15.29 0.92
N ASN A 140 2.27 -15.76 2.09
CA ASN A 140 3.11 -16.64 2.91
C ASN A 140 3.27 -18.03 2.27
N SER A 141 2.24 -18.56 1.60
CA SER A 141 2.37 -19.80 0.83
C SER A 141 3.38 -19.65 -0.31
N ALA A 142 3.31 -18.52 -1.05
CA ALA A 142 4.28 -18.21 -2.09
C ALA A 142 5.70 -18.02 -1.52
N ALA A 143 5.83 -17.35 -0.37
CA ALA A 143 7.10 -17.14 0.32
C ALA A 143 7.74 -18.46 0.76
N VAL A 144 6.97 -19.45 1.21
CA VAL A 144 7.48 -20.80 1.51
C VAL A 144 8.05 -21.44 0.24
N GLY A 145 7.32 -21.38 -0.89
CA GLY A 145 7.79 -21.94 -2.16
C GLY A 145 9.08 -21.28 -2.65
N GLU A 146 9.16 -19.95 -2.58
CA GLU A 146 10.34 -19.18 -2.96
C GLU A 146 11.54 -19.50 -2.06
N ALA A 147 11.33 -19.60 -0.74
CA ALA A 147 12.38 -19.96 0.20
C ALA A 147 12.91 -21.38 0.00
N VAL A 148 12.03 -22.35 -0.33
CA VAL A 148 12.47 -23.71 -0.71
C VAL A 148 13.29 -23.69 -1.99
N ALA A 149 12.89 -22.92 -3.01
CA ALA A 149 13.67 -22.79 -4.24
C ALA A 149 15.07 -22.17 -3.97
N VAL A 150 15.16 -21.16 -3.10
CA VAL A 150 16.44 -20.59 -2.66
C VAL A 150 17.29 -21.65 -1.96
N TYR A 151 16.71 -22.46 -1.07
CA TYR A 151 17.44 -23.55 -0.41
C TYR A 151 18.01 -24.54 -1.44
N GLU A 152 17.18 -25.02 -2.37
CA GLU A 152 17.55 -25.99 -3.40
C GLU A 152 18.66 -25.46 -4.31
N GLU A 153 18.52 -24.22 -4.80
CA GLU A 153 19.52 -23.57 -5.65
C GLU A 153 20.86 -23.39 -4.92
N GLN A 154 20.85 -22.93 -3.67
CA GLN A 154 22.07 -22.76 -2.90
C GLN A 154 22.75 -24.10 -2.59
N LEU A 155 21.96 -25.14 -2.29
CA LEU A 155 22.49 -26.47 -2.05
C LEU A 155 23.09 -27.05 -3.33
N GLU A 156 22.41 -26.96 -4.47
CA GLU A 156 22.91 -27.45 -5.76
C GLU A 156 24.20 -26.73 -6.19
N TRP A 157 24.25 -25.41 -6.01
CA TRP A 157 25.42 -24.62 -6.38
C TRP A 157 26.65 -24.91 -5.50
N ARG A 158 26.43 -25.12 -4.19
CA ARG A 158 27.53 -25.27 -3.22
C ARG A 158 27.91 -26.72 -2.94
N ALA A 159 27.00 -27.68 -3.15
CA ALA A 159 27.26 -29.08 -2.87
C ALA A 159 28.06 -29.74 -4.00
N ALA A 160 29.35 -29.97 -3.76
CA ALA A 160 30.12 -30.92 -4.56
C ALA A 160 29.83 -32.34 -4.05
N LEU A 161 28.85 -33.03 -4.66
CA LEU A 161 28.50 -34.39 -4.26
C LEU A 161 29.39 -35.44 -4.96
N PRO A 162 29.83 -36.50 -4.24
CA PRO A 162 29.63 -36.74 -2.82
C PRO A 162 30.54 -35.86 -1.94
N THR A 163 30.06 -35.44 -0.76
CA THR A 163 30.89 -34.74 0.24
C THR A 163 31.89 -35.70 0.90
N GLU A 164 33.00 -35.18 1.42
CA GLU A 164 34.02 -36.02 2.09
C GLU A 164 33.52 -36.49 3.46
N THR A 165 32.74 -35.65 4.15
CA THR A 165 32.12 -36.00 5.43
C THR A 165 30.64 -35.65 5.50
N VAL A 166 29.93 -36.29 6.44
CA VAL A 166 28.56 -35.92 6.80
C VAL A 166 28.52 -34.53 7.44
N GLN A 167 29.58 -34.13 8.16
CA GLN A 167 29.63 -32.83 8.83
C GLN A 167 29.65 -31.69 7.81
N GLU A 168 30.40 -31.82 6.71
CA GLU A 168 30.41 -30.83 5.62
C GLU A 168 29.03 -30.62 5.02
N LEU A 169 28.27 -31.70 4.81
CA LEU A 169 26.90 -31.62 4.30
C LEU A 169 25.95 -30.93 5.30
N LEU A 170 26.09 -31.21 6.60
CA LEU A 170 25.30 -30.58 7.65
C LEU A 170 25.61 -29.09 7.78
N ASP A 171 26.88 -28.70 7.72
CA ASP A 171 27.30 -27.30 7.80
C ASP A 171 26.79 -26.51 6.59
N LEU A 172 26.79 -27.13 5.40
CA LEU A 172 26.21 -26.53 4.20
C LEU A 172 24.68 -26.37 4.32
N HIS A 173 23.99 -27.40 4.80
CA HIS A 173 22.54 -27.37 5.04
C HIS A 173 22.15 -26.19 5.94
N VAL A 174 22.85 -25.98 7.06
CA VAL A 174 22.58 -24.87 7.99
C VAL A 174 22.72 -23.51 7.30
N GLN A 175 23.70 -23.34 6.42
CA GLN A 175 23.88 -22.08 5.67
C GLN A 175 22.73 -21.84 4.69
N CYS A 176 22.37 -22.87 3.91
CA CYS A 176 21.26 -22.80 2.95
C CYS A 176 19.93 -22.54 3.66
N GLU A 177 19.69 -23.21 4.80
CA GLU A 177 18.49 -23.01 5.63
C GLU A 177 18.39 -21.56 6.13
N GLN A 178 19.49 -20.98 6.62
CA GLN A 178 19.52 -19.58 7.07
C GLN A 178 19.20 -18.59 5.95
N GLU A 179 19.68 -18.85 4.73
CA GLU A 179 19.40 -18.02 3.56
C GLU A 179 17.93 -18.13 3.13
N ALA A 180 17.40 -19.35 3.07
CA ALA A 180 15.98 -19.60 2.80
C ALA A 180 15.07 -18.94 3.84
N LEU A 181 15.39 -19.08 5.13
CA LEU A 181 14.64 -18.44 6.21
C LEU A 181 14.68 -16.90 6.09
N ARG A 182 15.82 -16.33 5.70
CA ARG A 182 15.92 -14.88 5.45
C ARG A 182 15.05 -14.42 4.28
N ALA A 183 15.03 -15.20 3.19
CA ALA A 183 14.17 -14.93 2.03
C ALA A 183 12.69 -14.99 2.42
N PHE A 184 12.28 -16.02 3.18
CA PHE A 184 10.93 -16.12 3.72
C PHE A 184 10.55 -14.93 4.60
N MET A 185 11.38 -14.59 5.59
CA MET A 185 11.11 -13.49 6.54
C MET A 185 11.05 -12.12 5.88
N ALA A 186 11.71 -11.93 4.73
CA ALA A 186 11.64 -10.68 3.97
C ALA A 186 10.28 -10.45 3.29
N ARG A 187 9.52 -11.53 3.05
CA ARG A 187 8.25 -11.50 2.31
C ARG A 187 7.04 -11.86 3.17
N ALA A 188 7.22 -12.76 4.13
CA ALA A 188 6.17 -13.23 4.99
C ALA A 188 5.60 -12.10 5.84
N PHE A 189 4.28 -12.09 6.00
CA PHE A 189 3.62 -11.15 6.89
C PHE A 189 2.40 -11.79 7.55
N LYS A 190 2.08 -11.33 8.77
CA LYS A 190 0.93 -11.82 9.55
C LYS A 190 0.90 -13.36 9.70
N ASP A 191 2.08 -13.97 9.85
CA ASP A 191 2.28 -15.38 10.24
C ASP A 191 2.44 -15.48 11.78
N ASP A 192 1.48 -14.92 12.51
CA ASP A 192 1.59 -14.75 13.98
C ASP A 192 1.65 -16.10 14.72
N ASP A 193 1.03 -17.14 14.17
CA ASP A 193 1.06 -18.52 14.67
C ASP A 193 2.27 -19.33 14.17
N ARG A 194 3.16 -18.70 13.37
CA ARG A 194 4.35 -19.31 12.76
C ARG A 194 4.02 -20.57 11.96
N ARG A 195 2.82 -20.65 11.40
CA ARG A 195 2.38 -21.83 10.65
C ARG A 195 3.20 -22.01 9.38
N PHE A 196 3.41 -20.94 8.62
CA PHE A 196 4.16 -21.00 7.36
C PHE A 196 5.65 -21.12 7.60
N GLN A 197 6.19 -20.45 8.63
CA GLN A 197 7.55 -20.69 9.07
C GLN A 197 7.76 -22.16 9.45
N GLY A 198 6.84 -22.75 10.21
CA GLY A 198 6.88 -24.17 10.57
C GLY A 198 6.84 -25.09 9.34
N GLU A 199 5.99 -24.78 8.36
CA GLU A 199 5.96 -25.50 7.08
C GLU A 199 7.31 -25.44 6.34
N LEU A 200 7.94 -24.26 6.31
CA LEU A 200 9.27 -24.08 5.74
C LEU A 200 10.35 -24.86 6.50
N MET A 201 10.26 -25.05 7.81
CA MET A 201 11.26 -25.84 8.55
C MET A 201 11.09 -27.36 8.33
N VAL A 202 9.92 -27.81 7.90
CA VAL A 202 9.64 -29.25 7.66
C VAL A 202 9.93 -29.66 6.21
N ARG A 203 9.71 -28.78 5.22
CA ARG A 203 9.89 -29.08 3.79
C ARG A 203 11.33 -29.39 3.33
N PRO A 204 12.40 -28.75 3.85
CA PRO A 204 13.79 -29.04 3.51
C PRO A 204 14.25 -30.47 3.89
N LEU A 205 13.40 -31.26 4.54
CA LEU A 205 13.68 -32.63 4.99
C LEU A 205 13.06 -33.73 4.10
N ALA A 206 12.42 -33.40 2.98
CA ALA A 206 11.97 -34.40 2.02
C ALA A 206 13.09 -34.69 1.00
N PRO A 207 13.84 -35.81 1.10
CA PRO A 207 14.76 -36.19 0.04
C PRO A 207 13.97 -36.38 -1.26
N ALA A 208 14.47 -35.80 -2.35
CA ALA A 208 13.91 -35.97 -3.69
C ALA A 208 13.73 -37.48 -3.98
N PRO A 209 12.53 -37.93 -4.40
CA PRO A 209 12.31 -39.32 -4.78
C PRO A 209 12.97 -39.54 -6.15
N GLY A 210 14.27 -39.80 -6.19
CA GLY A 210 14.96 -39.88 -7.47
C GLY A 210 16.40 -40.38 -7.51
N VAL A 211 17.05 -40.69 -6.38
CA VAL A 211 18.43 -41.22 -6.42
C VAL A 211 18.50 -42.59 -5.72
N MET A 212 17.87 -43.58 -6.34
CA MET A 212 18.31 -44.98 -6.27
C MET A 212 18.15 -45.59 -7.65
N GLY A 213 19.25 -45.56 -8.41
CA GLY A 213 19.47 -46.26 -9.67
C GLY A 213 20.96 -46.42 -9.89
#